data_AF-A0A2X1ZX93-F1
#
_entry.id   AF-A0A2X1ZX93-F1
#
_cell.length_a   1.000
_cell.length_b   1.000
_cell.length_c   1.000
_cell.angle_alpha   90.00
_cell.angle_beta   90.00
_cell.angle_gamma   90.00
#
_symmetry.space_group_name_H-M   'P 1'
#
loop_
_entity.id
_entity.type
_entity.pdbx_description
1 polymer ?
#
loop_
_entity_poly.entity_id
_entity_poly.type
_entity_poly.pdbx_seq_one_letter_code
_entity_poly.pdbx_strand_id
1 'polypeptide(L)' 'MAVQVKESKLMLKSVFTDESSGKAKKRTVTISGINSEASKDNLYKLSEDLNPIVEGDFATSSLITEEILGKVE' A
#
# COMPACT_ATOMS: atom_id res chain seq x y z
N MET A 1 -25.70 -9.62 15.88
CA MET A 1 -24.61 -8.78 16.42
C MET A 1 -24.30 -7.73 15.38
N ALA A 2 -24.53 -6.45 15.69
CA ALA A 2 -24.12 -5.36 14.81
C ALA A 2 -22.62 -5.11 15.01
N VAL A 3 -21.87 -4.96 13.92
CA VAL A 3 -20.45 -4.65 13.92
C VAL A 3 -20.32 -3.24 13.37
N GLN A 4 -19.65 -2.34 14.09
CA GLN A 4 -19.41 -0.97 13.64
C GLN A 4 -17.94 -0.79 13.26
N VAL A 5 -17.68 0.02 12.24
CA VAL A 5 -16.31 0.42 11.87
C VAL A 5 -15.81 1.38 12.95
N LYS A 6 -14.77 0.98 13.67
CA LYS A 6 -14.20 1.75 14.79
C LYS A 6 -13.12 2.72 14.32
N GLU A 7 -12.36 2.33 13.31
CA GLU A 7 -11.26 3.11 12.75
C GLU A 7 -11.01 2.68 11.29
N SER A 8 -10.76 3.64 10.41
CA SER A 8 -10.37 3.37 9.02
C SER A 8 -8.96 3.90 8.79
N LYS A 9 -8.07 3.07 8.26
CA LYS A 9 -6.71 3.43 7.84
C LYS A 9 -6.54 3.17 6.36
N LEU A 10 -5.52 3.79 5.78
CA LEU A 10 -5.09 3.49 4.42
C LEU A 10 -3.86 2.58 4.46
N MET A 11 -3.76 1.75 3.42
CA MET A 11 -2.62 0.92 3.10
C MET A 11 -2.24 1.16 1.65
N LEU A 12 -0.96 1.44 1.41
CA LEU A 12 -0.38 1.58 0.09
C LEU A 12 0.43 0.34 -0.24
N LYS A 13 0.05 -0.35 -1.31
CA LYS A 13 0.74 -1.54 -1.80
C LYS A 13 1.40 -1.23 -3.14
N SER A 14 2.72 -1.22 -3.18
CA SER A 14 3.53 -0.98 -4.38
C SER A 14 4.19 -2.27 -4.85
N VAL A 15 4.14 -2.55 -6.15
CA VAL A 15 4.72 -3.73 -6.78
C VAL A 15 5.85 -3.30 -7.70
N PHE A 16 6.98 -3.96 -7.55
CA PHE A 16 8.19 -3.77 -8.33
C PHE A 16 8.53 -5.07 -9.04
N THR A 17 8.94 -4.99 -10.31
CA THR A 17 9.31 -6.17 -11.11
C THR A 17 10.75 -6.04 -11.54
N ASP A 18 11.56 -7.03 -11.18
CA ASP A 18 12.95 -7.16 -11.62
C ASP A 18 13.06 -8.31 -12.64
N GLU A 19 13.55 -7.99 -13.84
CA GLU A 19 13.80 -8.97 -14.90
C GLU A 19 15.30 -9.22 -15.15
N SER A 20 16.19 -8.56 -14.40
CA SER A 20 17.64 -8.56 -14.63
C SER A 20 18.29 -9.94 -14.54
N SER A 21 17.66 -10.87 -13.83
CA SER A 21 18.18 -12.24 -13.60
C SER A 21 17.70 -13.28 -14.64
N GLY A 22 16.96 -12.88 -15.68
CA GLY A 22 16.32 -13.81 -16.65
C GLY A 22 15.11 -14.58 -16.09
N LYS A 23 14.67 -14.25 -14.87
CA LYS A 23 13.41 -14.68 -14.25
C LYS A 23 12.75 -13.45 -13.64
N ALA A 24 11.48 -13.21 -13.97
CA ALA A 24 10.73 -12.11 -13.39
C ALA A 24 10.54 -12.31 -11.88
N LYS A 25 11.19 -11.47 -11.08
CA LYS A 25 11.03 -11.42 -9.62
C LYS A 25 10.11 -10.25 -9.27
N LYS A 26 8.96 -10.55 -8.68
CA LYS A 26 8.04 -9.53 -8.16
C LYS A 26 8.34 -9.25 -6.70
N ARG A 27 8.63 -8.00 -6.37
CA ARG A 27 8.75 -7.50 -5.00
C ARG A 27 7.52 -6.65 -4.68
N THR A 28 7.01 -6.78 -3.48
CA THR A 28 5.86 -5.98 -3.03
C THR A 28 6.26 -5.27 -1.75
N VAL A 29 6.06 -3.96 -1.72
CA VAL A 29 6.20 -3.12 -0.53
C VAL A 29 4.82 -2.69 -0.09
N THR A 30 4.50 -2.95 1.17
CA THR A 30 3.24 -2.56 1.77
C THR A 30 3.52 -1.56 2.89
N ILE A 31 2.92 -0.37 2.79
CA ILE A 31 2.94 0.65 3.83
C ILE A 31 1.54 0.71 4.43
N SER A 32 1.40 0.22 5.66
CA SER A 32 0.14 0.14 6.40
C SER A 32 0.05 1.25 7.45
N GLY A 33 -1.16 1.49 7.97
CA GLY A 33 -1.37 2.43 9.07
C GLY A 33 -1.30 3.89 8.65
N ILE A 34 -1.53 4.18 7.37
CA ILE A 34 -1.57 5.53 6.83
C ILE A 34 -2.86 6.20 7.31
N ASN A 35 -2.79 7.47 7.69
CA ASN A 35 -3.97 8.27 8.02
C ASN A 35 -4.96 8.24 6.84
N SER A 36 -6.24 8.01 7.13
CA SER A 36 -7.32 7.99 6.14
C SER A 36 -7.53 9.31 5.39
N GLU A 37 -7.06 10.42 5.95
CA GLU A 37 -7.10 11.75 5.36
C GLU A 37 -5.86 12.06 4.49
N ALA A 38 -4.92 11.12 4.35
CA ALA A 38 -3.73 11.32 3.53
C ALA A 38 -4.08 11.56 2.05
N SER A 39 -3.51 12.60 1.47
CA SER A 39 -3.75 12.95 0.06
C SER A 39 -3.25 11.85 -0.87
N LYS A 40 -4.05 11.51 -1.88
CA LYS A 40 -3.70 10.51 -2.91
C LYS A 40 -2.44 10.89 -3.67
N ASP A 41 -2.22 12.18 -3.94
CA ASP A 41 -1.01 12.67 -4.61
C ASP A 41 0.26 12.36 -3.80
N ASN A 42 0.20 12.53 -2.47
CA ASN A 42 1.33 12.21 -1.60
C ASN A 42 1.60 10.71 -1.55
N LEU A 43 0.56 9.89 -1.60
CA LEU A 43 0.68 8.43 -1.60
C LEU A 43 1.20 7.90 -2.92
N TYR A 44 0.78 8.49 -4.04
CA TYR A 44 1.32 8.17 -5.36
C TYR A 44 2.80 8.55 -5.44
N LYS A 45 3.16 9.77 -5.00
CA LYS A 45 4.56 10.21 -4.94
C LYS A 45 5.41 9.30 -4.05
N LEU A 46 4.88 8.89 -2.88
CA LEU A 46 5.54 7.92 -2.01
C LEU A 46 5.78 6.57 -2.72
N SER A 47 4.86 6.12 -3.57
CA SER A 47 5.06 4.89 -4.35
C SER A 47 6.16 5.00 -5.39
N GLU A 48 6.32 6.18 -6.00
CA GLU A 48 7.41 6.47 -6.96
C GLU A 48 8.76 6.65 -6.26
N ASP A 49 8.78 7.32 -5.11
CA ASP A 49 9.99 7.55 -4.30
C ASP A 49 10.58 6.25 -3.71
N LEU A 50 9.84 5.14 -3.75
CA LEU A 50 10.35 3.80 -3.39
C LEU A 50 11.21 3.17 -4.49
N ASN A 51 11.08 3.62 -5.74
CA ASN A 51 11.82 3.07 -6.89
C ASN A 51 13.36 3.06 -6.71
N PRO A 52 14.02 4.12 -6.18
CA PRO A 52 15.48 4.06 -5.94
C PRO A 52 15.91 3.13 -4.79
N ILE A 53 14.96 2.65 -3.97
CA ILE A 53 15.26 1.86 -2.75
C ILE A 53 14.97 0.37 -2.99
N VAL A 54 14.05 0.05 -3.90
CA VAL A 54 13.62 -1.32 -4.20
C VAL A 54 14.24 -1.75 -5.52
N GLU A 55 14.98 -2.86 -5.53
CA GLU A 55 15.46 -3.43 -6.80
C GLU A 55 14.28 -3.89 -7.68
N GLY A 56 14.26 -3.42 -8.92
CA GLY A 56 13.23 -3.68 -9.93
C GLY A 56 12.47 -2.40 -10.29
N ASP A 57 11.83 -2.41 -11.46
CA ASP A 57 11.05 -1.27 -11.94
C ASP A 57 9.68 -1.22 -11.26
N PHE A 58 9.26 -0.01 -10.88
CA PHE A 58 7.90 0.22 -10.41
C PHE A 58 6.87 -0.21 -11.46
N ALA A 59 6.02 -1.17 -11.10
CA ALA A 59 5.02 -1.72 -12.00
C ALA A 59 3.63 -1.13 -11.71
N THR A 60 3.22 -1.12 -10.44
CA THR A 60 1.90 -0.62 -10.05
C THR A 60 1.81 -0.35 -8.56
N SER A 61 0.91 0.56 -8.17
CA SER A 61 0.53 0.80 -6.78
C SER A 61 -0.99 0.67 -6.62
N SER A 62 -1.44 0.16 -5.47
CA SER A 62 -2.85 0.10 -5.11
C SER A 62 -3.06 0.67 -3.72
N LEU A 63 -4.11 1.47 -3.58
CA LEU A 63 -4.58 1.98 -2.30
C LEU A 63 -5.67 1.06 -1.76
N ILE A 64 -5.55 0.66 -0.50
CA ILE A 64 -6.48 -0.22 0.20
C ILE A 64 -6.96 0.51 1.44
N THR A 65 -8.28 0.54 1.68
CA THR A 65 -8.84 1.02 2.95
C THR A 65 -8.94 -0.15 3.91
N GLU A 66 -8.25 -0.06 5.04
CA GLU A 66 -8.34 -1.02 6.14
C GLU A 66 -9.37 -0.53 7.17
N GLU A 67 -10.47 -1.26 7.31
CA GLU A 67 -11.50 -0.98 8.31
C GLU A 67 -11.30 -1.89 9.52
N ILE A 68 -11.04 -1.28 10.68
CA ILE A 68 -10.95 -1.98 11.96
C ILE A 68 -12.35 -2.04 12.55
N LEU A 69 -12.90 -3.25 12.59
CA LEU A 69 -14.25 -3.53 13.08
C LEU A 69 -14.26 -3.69 14.61
N GLY A 70 -15.17 -2.98 15.27
CA GLY A 70 -15.43 -3.07 16.71
C GLY A 70 -16.84 -3.61 17.02
N LYS A 71 -17.00 -4.18 18.22
CA LYS A 71 -18.33 -4.51 18.75
C LYS A 71 -19.02 -3.25 19.26
N VAL A 72 -20.31 -3.14 19.00
CA VAL A 72 -21.20 -2.16 19.62
C VAL A 72 -21.43 -2.62 21.06
N GLU A 73 -21.02 -1.81 22.05
CA GLU A 73 -21.39 -1.98 23.46
C GLU A 73 -22.85 -1.59 23.70
#